data_AF-Q54TZ4-F1
#
_entry.id   AF-Q54TZ4-F1
#
_cell.length_a   1.000
_cell.length_b   1.000
_cell.length_c   1.000
_cell.angle_alpha   90.00
_cell.angle_beta   90.00
_cell.angle_gamma   90.00
#
_symmetry.space_group_name_H-M   'P 1'
#
loop_
_entity.id
_entity.type
_entity.pdbx_description
1 polymer ?
#
loop_
_entity_poly.entity_id
_entity_poly.type
_entity_poly.pdbx_seq_one_letter_code
_entity_poly.pdbx_strand_id
1 'polypeptide(L)'
;MNKPLIYILLLSFCLFNVSKSFSNFVTDSWITIVISGTENAPKAVSLHSAALNPINNTMIVFGGKDSDHLPNNNLTIYDLIQDSWLAKNKNANHTKLNLPGSIPSERYGHVALTTPDNRMFIFGGRNQSTVFNDIYKYNMVTDNWELINVTVNLPKGRWGHSGVLYSIYNCFYFYGGSNTLSRDGPFLNDIIKFDFERNEWTTIEEKQLFAPKFGLFLHSSIMTLTNQMIVFGGKYNENSTTTTTSTSSSLSSSKVSGAIYIFDAENEKWVNATLNSTSSTPDSRYGHTAVLTPLGTMLVFAGNDSTSNAVSSVWRYSIEFSKWEFVSSIGSGGPDARSGHTSITTLFNTMITFGGQSSGTKYYNDLYKYNIINSVLRSSSDGTTLVVLLSLVGAMIIGLCFALDYITEKNEIARLERLEKDAIAKNNELELKRIKKERKDKQLQPLFEKF
;
A
#
# COMPACT_ATOMS: atom_id res chain seq x y z
N MET A 1 -25.01 29.58 -37.32
CA MET A 1 -24.16 30.73 -36.90
C MET A 1 -23.51 30.58 -35.52
N ASN A 2 -23.46 29.40 -34.86
CA ASN A 2 -22.85 29.25 -33.51
C ASN A 2 -21.71 28.22 -33.39
N LYS A 3 -21.14 27.73 -34.50
CA LYS A 3 -19.99 26.79 -34.44
C LYS A 3 -18.76 27.35 -33.72
N PRO A 4 -18.29 28.61 -33.92
CA PRO A 4 -17.07 29.08 -33.27
C PRO A 4 -17.19 29.20 -31.74
N LEU A 5 -18.39 29.51 -31.22
CA LEU A 5 -18.62 29.62 -29.78
C LEU A 5 -18.49 28.25 -29.08
N ILE A 6 -18.96 27.17 -29.72
CA ILE A 6 -18.84 25.80 -29.21
C ILE A 6 -17.37 25.36 -29.17
N TYR A 7 -16.58 25.69 -30.21
CA TYR A 7 -15.15 25.36 -30.24
C TYR A 7 -14.36 26.11 -29.17
N ILE A 8 -14.67 27.38 -28.89
CA ILE A 8 -14.01 28.14 -27.80
C ILE A 8 -14.38 27.57 -26.43
N LEU A 9 -15.65 27.21 -26.21
CA LEU A 9 -16.09 26.54 -24.98
C LEU A 9 -15.41 25.19 -24.78
N LEU A 10 -15.30 24.37 -25.84
CA LEU A 10 -14.56 23.11 -25.80
C LEU A 10 -13.07 23.31 -25.52
N LEU A 11 -12.43 24.30 -26.16
CA LEU A 11 -11.01 24.62 -25.91
C LEU A 11 -10.80 25.09 -24.46
N SER A 12 -11.67 25.96 -23.95
CA SER A 12 -11.64 26.43 -22.57
C SER A 12 -11.84 25.27 -21.59
N PHE A 13 -12.76 24.36 -21.88
CA PHE A 13 -13.01 23.18 -21.05
C PHE A 13 -11.83 22.21 -21.08
N CYS A 14 -11.21 22.01 -22.25
CA CYS A 14 -9.96 21.26 -22.38
C CYS A 14 -8.82 21.92 -21.61
N LEU A 15 -8.61 23.24 -21.71
CA LEU A 15 -7.56 23.96 -20.99
C LEU A 15 -7.77 23.91 -19.46
N PHE A 16 -9.01 24.05 -18.98
CA PHE A 16 -9.33 23.91 -17.55
C PHE A 16 -9.10 22.48 -17.04
N ASN A 17 -9.46 21.45 -17.81
CA ASN A 17 -9.22 20.07 -17.43
C ASN A 17 -7.73 19.69 -17.52
N VAL A 18 -7.00 20.21 -18.50
CA VAL A 18 -5.54 20.07 -18.59
C VAL A 18 -4.87 20.75 -17.40
N SER A 19 -5.30 21.94 -16.98
CA SER A 19 -4.74 22.60 -15.78
C SER A 19 -4.98 21.79 -14.50
N LYS A 20 -6.19 21.25 -14.28
CA LYS A 20 -6.47 20.38 -13.11
C LYS A 20 -5.66 19.08 -13.16
N SER A 21 -5.67 18.41 -14.32
CA SER A 21 -4.90 17.19 -14.53
C SER A 21 -3.40 17.46 -14.34
N PHE A 22 -2.88 18.56 -14.88
CA PHE A 22 -1.49 18.98 -14.70
C PHE A 22 -1.17 19.29 -13.24
N SER A 23 -2.06 19.94 -12.49
CA SER A 23 -1.84 20.15 -11.04
C SER A 23 -1.72 18.82 -10.29
N ASN A 24 -2.54 17.81 -10.63
CA ASN A 24 -2.44 16.46 -10.07
C ASN A 24 -1.13 15.75 -10.44
N PHE A 25 -0.51 16.12 -11.56
CA PHE A 25 0.81 15.63 -12.00
C PHE A 25 2.00 16.35 -11.35
N VAL A 26 1.79 17.45 -10.62
CA VAL A 26 2.86 18.24 -9.96
C VAL A 26 2.73 18.23 -8.45
N THR A 27 1.54 17.97 -7.90
CA THR A 27 1.29 17.85 -6.45
C THR A 27 0.81 16.47 -6.03
N ASP A 28 1.21 16.04 -4.84
CA ASP A 28 0.71 14.80 -4.23
C ASP A 28 -0.83 14.81 -4.23
N SER A 29 -1.45 13.78 -4.79
CA SER A 29 -2.89 13.76 -5.00
C SER A 29 -3.45 12.35 -5.01
N TRP A 30 -4.73 12.24 -4.64
CA TRP A 30 -5.48 11.01 -4.83
C TRP A 30 -5.78 10.81 -6.32
N ILE A 31 -5.52 9.61 -6.81
CA ILE A 31 -5.81 9.20 -8.18
C ILE A 31 -7.04 8.29 -8.17
N THR A 32 -8.02 8.61 -9.01
CA THR A 32 -9.12 7.71 -9.34
C THR A 32 -8.62 6.61 -10.27
N ILE A 33 -8.87 5.36 -9.89
CA ILE A 33 -8.54 4.18 -10.69
C ILE A 33 -9.82 3.45 -11.10
N VAL A 34 -9.78 2.79 -12.26
CA VAL A 34 -10.81 1.84 -12.68
C VAL A 34 -10.32 0.46 -12.29
N ILE A 35 -11.03 -0.19 -11.36
CA ILE A 35 -10.64 -1.51 -10.84
C ILE A 35 -11.37 -2.59 -11.63
N SER A 36 -10.61 -3.57 -12.13
CA SER A 36 -11.15 -4.78 -12.76
C SER A 36 -11.28 -5.93 -11.76
N GLY A 37 -12.03 -6.97 -12.11
CA GLY A 37 -12.19 -8.16 -11.26
C GLY A 37 -12.90 -7.88 -9.93
N THR A 38 -13.75 -6.86 -9.86
CA THR A 38 -14.46 -6.43 -8.63
C THR A 38 -15.29 -7.53 -7.97
N GLU A 39 -15.70 -8.54 -8.72
CA GLU A 39 -16.37 -9.75 -8.23
C GLU A 39 -15.48 -10.60 -7.30
N ASN A 40 -14.16 -10.45 -7.40
CA ASN A 40 -13.16 -11.11 -6.56
C ASN A 40 -12.69 -10.22 -5.39
N ALA A 41 -13.17 -8.98 -5.32
CA ALA A 41 -12.78 -8.05 -4.26
C ALA A 41 -13.32 -8.52 -2.90
N PRO A 42 -12.62 -8.23 -1.79
CA PRO A 42 -13.15 -8.48 -0.45
C PRO A 42 -14.47 -7.73 -0.22
N LYS A 43 -15.30 -8.30 0.66
CA LYS A 43 -16.41 -7.57 1.28
C LYS A 43 -15.86 -6.41 2.12
N ALA A 44 -16.73 -5.46 2.45
CA ALA A 44 -16.42 -4.34 3.33
C ALA A 44 -15.79 -4.81 4.65
N VAL A 45 -14.61 -4.29 4.97
CA VAL A 45 -13.74 -4.87 6.01
C VAL A 45 -12.91 -3.82 6.74
N SER A 46 -12.71 -3.99 8.06
CA SER A 46 -11.83 -3.16 8.89
C SER A 46 -10.94 -4.02 9.79
N LEU A 47 -9.81 -3.48 10.24
CA LEU A 47 -8.79 -4.15 11.04
C LEU A 47 -8.25 -5.44 10.38
N HIS A 48 -8.30 -5.49 9.05
CA HIS A 48 -7.57 -6.48 8.25
C HIS A 48 -6.10 -6.08 8.18
N SER A 49 -5.27 -6.98 7.65
CA SER A 49 -3.90 -6.64 7.26
C SER A 49 -3.78 -6.65 5.73
N ALA A 50 -2.88 -5.81 5.22
CA ALA A 50 -2.47 -5.84 3.83
C ALA A 50 -0.96 -5.72 3.74
N ALA A 51 -0.33 -6.50 2.87
CA ALA A 51 1.11 -6.48 2.68
C ALA A 51 1.45 -6.46 1.19
N LEU A 52 2.49 -5.70 0.84
CA LEU A 52 3.02 -5.67 -0.52
C LEU A 52 3.88 -6.91 -0.76
N ASN A 53 3.63 -7.60 -1.87
CA ASN A 53 4.57 -8.48 -2.51
C ASN A 53 5.26 -7.73 -3.67
N PRO A 54 6.48 -7.22 -3.47
CA PRO A 54 7.17 -6.42 -4.48
C PRO A 54 7.64 -7.26 -5.67
N ILE A 55 7.87 -8.57 -5.50
CA ILE A 55 8.36 -9.45 -6.57
C ILE A 55 7.28 -9.62 -7.63
N ASN A 56 6.05 -9.87 -7.19
CA ASN A 56 4.91 -10.10 -8.10
C ASN A 56 4.10 -8.84 -8.39
N ASN A 57 4.47 -7.68 -7.82
CA ASN A 57 3.65 -6.46 -7.84
C ASN A 57 2.21 -6.73 -7.42
N THR A 58 2.01 -7.45 -6.32
CA THR A 58 0.68 -7.74 -5.76
C THR A 58 0.54 -7.23 -4.33
N MET A 59 -0.69 -6.88 -3.94
CA MET A 59 -1.06 -6.60 -2.55
C MET A 59 -1.89 -7.77 -2.06
N ILE A 60 -1.51 -8.35 -0.93
CA ILE A 60 -2.24 -9.43 -0.28
C ILE A 60 -3.01 -8.85 0.89
N VAL A 61 -4.31 -9.10 0.94
CA VAL A 61 -5.20 -8.69 2.04
C VAL A 61 -5.67 -9.95 2.78
N PHE A 62 -5.54 -9.94 4.11
CA PHE A 62 -5.95 -11.05 4.95
C PHE A 62 -6.84 -10.62 6.12
N GLY A 63 -7.90 -11.39 6.33
CA GLY A 63 -8.76 -11.35 7.50
C GLY A 63 -9.48 -10.01 7.69
N GLY A 64 -9.59 -9.57 8.95
CA GLY A 64 -10.36 -8.40 9.33
C GLY A 64 -11.77 -8.76 9.80
N LYS A 65 -12.58 -7.73 10.03
CA LYS A 65 -13.98 -7.86 10.47
C LYS A 65 -14.92 -7.03 9.61
N ASP A 66 -16.16 -7.48 9.50
CA ASP A 66 -17.24 -6.79 8.79
C ASP A 66 -18.08 -5.88 9.73
N SER A 67 -19.19 -5.36 9.22
CA SER A 67 -20.14 -4.50 9.95
C SER A 67 -20.77 -5.19 11.16
N ASP A 68 -20.97 -6.51 11.10
CA ASP A 68 -21.52 -7.32 12.18
C ASP A 68 -20.43 -7.70 13.20
N HIS A 69 -19.22 -7.16 13.04
CA HIS A 69 -18.04 -7.43 13.86
C HIS A 69 -17.57 -8.89 13.77
N LEU A 70 -17.99 -9.61 12.74
CA LEU A 70 -17.59 -10.99 12.52
C LEU A 70 -16.18 -11.01 11.91
N PRO A 71 -15.21 -11.68 12.54
CA PRO A 71 -13.90 -11.89 11.95
C PRO A 71 -13.99 -12.79 10.71
N ASN A 72 -13.00 -12.72 9.83
CA ASN A 72 -12.82 -13.68 8.75
C ASN A 72 -11.34 -14.06 8.59
N ASN A 73 -11.06 -15.06 7.76
CA ASN A 73 -9.71 -15.50 7.37
C ASN A 73 -9.52 -15.50 5.84
N ASN A 74 -10.25 -14.63 5.13
CA ASN A 74 -10.16 -14.56 3.69
C ASN A 74 -8.80 -13.95 3.28
N LEU A 75 -8.03 -14.70 2.49
CA LEU A 75 -6.92 -14.17 1.71
C LEU A 75 -7.41 -13.75 0.32
N THR A 76 -7.07 -12.53 -0.10
CA THR A 76 -7.34 -12.00 -1.45
C THR A 76 -6.10 -11.28 -1.96
N ILE A 77 -5.92 -11.28 -3.28
CA ILE A 77 -4.73 -10.73 -3.92
C ILE A 77 -5.17 -9.71 -4.96
N TYR A 78 -4.59 -8.52 -4.90
CA TYR A 78 -4.76 -7.44 -5.88
C TYR A 78 -3.48 -7.32 -6.71
N ASP A 79 -3.61 -7.31 -8.03
CA ASP A 79 -2.53 -7.07 -8.98
C ASP A 79 -2.39 -5.57 -9.23
N LEU A 80 -1.21 -5.01 -8.91
CA LEU A 80 -0.94 -3.59 -9.03
C LEU A 80 -0.71 -3.12 -10.46
N ILE A 81 -0.34 -4.03 -11.37
CA ILE A 81 -0.06 -3.74 -12.78
C ILE A 81 -1.36 -3.77 -13.58
N GLN A 82 -2.20 -4.78 -13.33
CA GLN A 82 -3.49 -4.94 -14.00
C GLN A 82 -4.62 -4.13 -13.37
N ASP A 83 -4.39 -3.56 -12.17
CA ASP A 83 -5.41 -2.91 -11.36
C ASP A 83 -6.67 -3.78 -11.19
N SER A 84 -6.43 -5.05 -10.80
CA SER A 84 -7.47 -6.06 -10.71
C SER A 84 -7.34 -6.93 -9.47
N TRP A 85 -8.48 -7.28 -8.86
CA TRP A 85 -8.51 -8.36 -7.88
C TRP A 85 -8.41 -9.70 -8.60
N LEU A 86 -7.45 -10.54 -8.19
CA LEU A 86 -7.21 -11.84 -8.78
C LEU A 86 -8.24 -12.85 -8.30
N ALA A 87 -8.76 -13.64 -9.24
CA ALA A 87 -9.65 -14.75 -8.91
C ALA A 87 -8.89 -15.81 -8.10
N LYS A 88 -9.52 -16.32 -7.04
CA LYS A 88 -8.99 -17.49 -6.33
C LYS A 88 -8.91 -18.67 -7.30
N ASN A 89 -7.80 -19.40 -7.27
CA ASN A 89 -7.68 -20.63 -8.03
C ASN A 89 -8.67 -21.66 -7.47
N LYS A 90 -9.80 -21.88 -8.16
CA LYS A 90 -10.82 -22.88 -7.75
C LYS A 90 -10.25 -24.30 -7.70
N ASN A 91 -9.15 -24.56 -8.42
CA ASN A 91 -8.45 -25.85 -8.45
C ASN A 91 -7.32 -25.95 -7.41
N ALA A 92 -7.03 -24.87 -6.67
CA ALA A 92 -6.25 -24.98 -5.45
C ALA A 92 -7.12 -25.73 -4.45
N ASN A 93 -7.07 -27.06 -4.52
CA ASN A 93 -7.61 -27.94 -3.52
C ASN A 93 -6.90 -27.63 -2.19
N HIS A 94 -7.40 -26.65 -1.44
CA HIS A 94 -7.04 -26.43 -0.03
C HIS A 94 -7.18 -27.72 0.80
N THR A 95 -7.84 -28.74 0.25
CA THR A 95 -8.04 -30.07 0.79
C THR A 95 -6.84 -31.01 0.69
N LYS A 96 -5.84 -30.80 -0.19
CA LYS A 96 -4.85 -31.87 -0.46
C LYS A 96 -3.52 -31.79 0.31
N LEU A 97 -3.18 -30.70 1.01
CA LEU A 97 -1.91 -30.60 1.76
C LEU A 97 -1.94 -29.83 3.08
N ASN A 98 -3.01 -29.10 3.37
CA ASN A 98 -3.10 -28.31 4.60
C ASN A 98 -3.61 -29.19 5.75
N LEU A 99 -2.71 -29.61 6.65
CA LEU A 99 -3.06 -30.33 7.88
C LEU A 99 -4.08 -29.51 8.70
N PRO A 100 -4.99 -30.13 9.48
CA PRO A 100 -5.85 -29.39 10.40
C PRO A 100 -5.04 -28.42 11.27
N GLY A 101 -5.44 -27.15 11.31
CA GLY A 101 -4.74 -26.09 12.05
C GLY A 101 -3.61 -25.37 11.28
N SER A 102 -3.28 -25.79 10.06
CA SER A 102 -2.27 -25.12 9.22
C SER A 102 -2.70 -23.76 8.68
N ILE A 103 -4.01 -23.50 8.55
CA ILE A 103 -4.56 -22.23 8.10
C ILE A 103 -4.91 -21.37 9.31
N PRO A 104 -4.60 -20.06 9.33
CA PRO A 104 -4.99 -19.20 10.43
C PRO A 104 -6.51 -19.13 10.61
N SER A 105 -6.94 -19.21 11.87
CA SER A 105 -8.32 -18.89 12.27
C SER A 105 -8.73 -17.49 11.86
N GLU A 106 -10.05 -17.27 11.74
CA GLU A 106 -10.64 -15.94 11.55
C GLU A 106 -10.13 -14.95 12.58
N ARG A 107 -9.68 -13.77 12.13
CA ARG A 107 -9.01 -12.81 13.01
C ARG A 107 -8.99 -11.39 12.43
N TYR A 108 -8.89 -10.40 13.32
CA TYR A 108 -8.64 -9.00 12.99
C TYR A 108 -7.67 -8.36 13.99
N GLY A 109 -7.07 -7.23 13.60
CA GLY A 109 -6.07 -6.52 14.39
C GLY A 109 -4.74 -7.27 14.53
N HIS A 110 -4.48 -8.23 13.64
CA HIS A 110 -3.18 -8.88 13.48
C HIS A 110 -2.26 -8.03 12.61
N VAL A 111 -0.97 -8.36 12.59
CA VAL A 111 0.00 -7.77 11.67
C VAL A 111 0.38 -8.81 10.62
N ALA A 112 0.44 -8.39 9.36
CA ALA A 112 1.02 -9.19 8.27
C ALA A 112 2.24 -8.48 7.69
N LEU A 113 3.33 -9.21 7.50
CA LEU A 113 4.58 -8.69 6.96
C LEU A 113 5.12 -9.66 5.90
N THR A 114 5.63 -9.12 4.81
CA THR A 114 6.27 -9.90 3.76
C THR A 114 7.78 -9.94 3.94
N THR A 115 8.39 -11.03 3.49
CA THR A 115 9.84 -11.19 3.44
C THR A 115 10.35 -10.92 2.02
N PRO A 116 11.66 -10.63 1.84
CA PRO A 116 12.27 -10.46 0.52
C PRO A 116 12.19 -11.71 -0.38
N ASP A 117 11.90 -12.89 0.15
CA ASP A 117 11.88 -14.18 -0.57
C ASP A 117 10.46 -14.73 -0.79
N ASN A 118 9.48 -13.84 -0.95
CA ASN A 118 8.11 -14.18 -1.33
C ASN A 118 7.31 -14.99 -0.29
N ARG A 119 7.59 -14.80 1.01
CA ARG A 119 6.76 -15.30 2.11
C ARG A 119 5.99 -14.17 2.77
N MET A 120 4.83 -14.47 3.34
CA MET A 120 4.08 -13.55 4.20
C MET A 120 3.89 -14.20 5.56
N PHE A 121 4.18 -13.47 6.63
CA PHE A 121 3.94 -13.90 7.99
C PHE A 121 2.76 -13.14 8.58
N ILE A 122 1.94 -13.82 9.38
CA ILE A 122 0.86 -13.22 10.17
C ILE A 122 1.06 -13.53 11.63
N PHE A 123 1.04 -12.51 12.47
CA PHE A 123 1.17 -12.65 13.90
C PHE A 123 0.00 -12.01 14.66
N GLY A 124 -0.52 -12.78 15.63
CA GLY A 124 -1.52 -12.34 16.59
C GLY A 124 -2.88 -12.01 15.98
N GLY A 125 -3.50 -10.93 16.47
CA GLY A 125 -4.88 -10.57 16.22
C GLY A 125 -5.84 -11.23 17.21
N ARG A 126 -7.13 -11.06 16.96
CA ARG A 126 -8.17 -11.67 17.80
C ARG A 126 -9.41 -12.06 17.01
N ASN A 127 -10.20 -12.92 17.62
CA ASN A 127 -11.61 -13.13 17.29
C ASN A 127 -12.48 -12.74 18.49
N GLN A 128 -13.70 -13.29 18.56
CA GLN A 128 -14.64 -13.01 19.64
C GLN A 128 -14.25 -13.66 20.98
N SER A 129 -13.48 -14.76 20.96
CA SER A 129 -13.16 -15.57 22.14
C SER A 129 -11.69 -15.50 22.57
N THR A 130 -10.79 -15.21 21.65
CA THR A 130 -9.36 -15.47 21.80
C THR A 130 -8.55 -14.30 21.25
N VAL A 131 -7.54 -13.89 22.01
CA VAL A 131 -6.43 -13.07 21.51
C VAL A 131 -5.27 -13.99 21.19
N PHE A 132 -4.86 -14.03 19.93
CA PHE A 132 -3.89 -14.99 19.44
C PHE A 132 -2.44 -14.53 19.66
N ASN A 133 -1.55 -15.50 19.87
CA ASN A 133 -0.08 -15.35 19.90
C ASN A 133 0.61 -16.30 18.90
N ASP A 134 -0.16 -16.93 18.02
CA ASP A 134 0.36 -17.79 16.97
C ASP A 134 0.99 -16.95 15.86
N ILE A 135 1.93 -17.58 15.15
CA ILE A 135 2.53 -17.02 13.93
C ILE A 135 2.42 -18.02 12.80
N TYR A 136 1.86 -17.56 11.69
CA TYR A 136 1.67 -18.33 10.47
C TYR A 136 2.58 -17.80 9.38
N LYS A 137 3.03 -18.70 8.52
CA LYS A 137 3.79 -18.43 7.31
C LYS A 137 2.97 -18.86 6.10
N TYR A 138 2.82 -17.97 5.14
CA TYR A 138 2.18 -18.21 3.85
C TYR A 138 3.22 -18.15 2.75
N ASN A 139 3.31 -19.20 1.95
CA ASN A 139 4.17 -19.26 0.78
C ASN A 139 3.38 -18.81 -0.46
N MET A 140 3.74 -17.66 -1.03
CA MET A 140 3.03 -17.06 -2.15
C MET A 140 3.25 -17.78 -3.50
N VAL A 141 4.24 -18.67 -3.58
CA VAL A 141 4.51 -19.48 -4.77
C VAL A 141 3.69 -20.77 -4.74
N THR A 142 3.63 -21.43 -3.58
CA THR A 142 2.96 -22.73 -3.44
C THR A 142 1.52 -22.63 -2.94
N ASP A 143 1.05 -21.43 -2.56
CA ASP A 143 -0.27 -21.14 -2.01
C ASP A 143 -0.61 -21.97 -0.75
N ASN A 144 0.40 -22.21 0.08
CA ASN A 144 0.27 -23.02 1.29
C ASN A 144 0.53 -22.19 2.55
N TRP A 145 -0.24 -22.52 3.60
CA TRP A 145 -0.06 -21.99 4.94
C TRP A 145 0.66 -23.00 5.82
N GLU A 146 1.48 -22.50 6.74
CA GLU A 146 2.21 -23.28 7.73
C GLU A 146 2.10 -22.56 9.08
N LEU A 147 1.67 -23.30 10.12
CA LEU A 147 1.79 -22.84 11.50
C LEU A 147 3.24 -23.02 11.95
N ILE A 148 3.89 -21.95 12.40
CA ILE A 148 5.24 -22.06 12.94
C ILE A 148 5.15 -22.46 14.42
N ASN A 149 5.57 -23.68 14.72
CA ASN A 149 5.54 -24.22 16.07
C ASN A 149 6.74 -23.70 16.88
N VAL A 150 6.53 -22.64 17.67
CA VAL A 150 7.53 -22.12 18.62
C VAL A 150 7.07 -22.37 20.06
N THR A 151 7.91 -23.02 20.86
CA THR A 151 7.57 -23.41 22.24
C THR A 151 8.33 -22.60 23.30
N VAL A 152 9.36 -21.86 22.90
CA VAL A 152 10.24 -21.10 23.80
C VAL A 152 10.03 -19.60 23.61
N ASN A 153 10.03 -18.84 24.71
CA ASN A 153 9.90 -17.37 24.73
C ASN A 153 8.66 -16.83 23.99
N LEU A 154 7.57 -17.59 23.95
CA LEU A 154 6.37 -17.19 23.24
C LEU A 154 5.80 -15.88 23.82
N PRO A 155 5.59 -14.84 23.00
CA PRO A 155 5.03 -13.59 23.48
C PRO A 155 3.57 -13.75 23.91
N LYS A 156 3.08 -12.78 24.69
CA LYS A 156 1.65 -12.65 24.97
C LYS A 156 0.88 -12.46 23.66
N GLY A 157 -0.33 -13.02 23.61
CA GLY A 157 -1.25 -12.75 22.51
C GLY A 157 -1.53 -11.28 22.42
N ARG A 158 -1.61 -10.76 21.20
CA ARG A 158 -1.78 -9.32 21.00
C ARG A 158 -2.55 -8.97 19.73
N TRP A 159 -3.33 -7.91 19.82
CA TRP A 159 -4.05 -7.33 18.68
C TRP A 159 -4.02 -5.80 18.75
N GLY A 160 -4.18 -5.15 17.59
CA GLY A 160 -4.01 -3.70 17.42
C GLY A 160 -2.60 -3.22 17.75
N HIS A 161 -1.62 -4.13 17.66
CA HIS A 161 -0.20 -3.83 17.69
C HIS A 161 0.26 -3.45 16.28
N SER A 162 1.48 -2.93 16.17
CA SER A 162 2.13 -2.71 14.88
C SER A 162 3.37 -3.58 14.76
N GLY A 163 3.90 -3.73 13.55
CA GLY A 163 5.16 -4.42 13.35
C GLY A 163 5.82 -4.04 12.03
N VAL A 164 7.11 -4.31 11.96
CA VAL A 164 7.99 -3.90 10.86
C VAL A 164 9.01 -4.98 10.55
N LEU A 165 9.40 -5.06 9.27
CA LEU A 165 10.51 -5.89 8.81
C LEU A 165 11.84 -5.18 9.07
N TYR A 166 12.77 -5.88 9.72
CA TYR A 166 14.18 -5.55 9.74
C TYR A 166 14.94 -6.51 8.83
N SER A 167 15.11 -6.12 7.56
CA SER A 167 15.59 -7.00 6.50
C SER A 167 17.06 -7.41 6.63
N ILE A 168 17.91 -6.59 7.26
CA ILE A 168 19.35 -6.90 7.40
C ILE A 168 19.57 -8.17 8.23
N TYR A 169 18.76 -8.35 9.27
CA TYR A 169 18.87 -9.49 10.19
C TYR A 169 17.72 -10.49 10.05
N ASN A 170 16.91 -10.39 8.99
CA ASN A 170 15.77 -11.28 8.76
C ASN A 170 14.87 -11.43 10.00
N CYS A 171 14.53 -10.30 10.62
CA CYS A 171 13.70 -10.27 11.82
C CYS A 171 12.47 -9.38 11.63
N PHE A 172 11.39 -9.69 12.34
CA PHE A 172 10.26 -8.78 12.55
C PHE A 172 10.33 -8.19 13.94
N TYR A 173 10.08 -6.89 14.07
CA TYR A 173 9.81 -6.24 15.34
C TYR A 173 8.33 -5.94 15.45
N PHE A 174 7.74 -6.19 16.62
CA PHE A 174 6.37 -5.81 16.95
C PHE A 174 6.35 -4.97 18.22
N TYR A 175 5.42 -4.03 18.29
CA TYR A 175 5.28 -3.14 19.42
C TYR A 175 3.82 -3.00 19.87
N GLY A 176 3.62 -3.06 21.18
CA GLY A 176 2.36 -2.73 21.85
C GLY A 176 1.17 -3.64 21.52
N GLY A 177 -0.02 -3.04 21.47
CA GLY A 177 -1.31 -3.72 21.30
C GLY A 177 -2.02 -3.99 22.63
N SER A 178 -3.04 -4.85 22.59
CA SER A 178 -3.75 -5.36 23.79
C SER A 178 -3.69 -6.87 23.81
N ASN A 179 -3.52 -7.46 24.99
CA ASN A 179 -3.61 -8.91 25.21
C ASN A 179 -4.98 -9.37 25.75
N THR A 180 -5.95 -8.45 25.82
CA THR A 180 -7.31 -8.73 26.29
C THR A 180 -8.31 -8.51 25.16
N LEU A 181 -9.50 -9.09 25.28
CA LEU A 181 -10.59 -8.81 24.33
C LEU A 181 -11.13 -7.37 24.46
N SER A 182 -10.74 -6.64 25.51
CA SER A 182 -11.13 -5.24 25.74
C SER A 182 -10.39 -4.30 24.80
N ARG A 183 -11.12 -3.30 24.29
CA ARG A 183 -10.55 -2.20 23.50
C ARG A 183 -9.96 -1.09 24.37
N ASP A 184 -10.26 -1.11 25.66
CA ASP A 184 -9.91 -0.08 26.63
C ASP A 184 -8.68 -0.46 27.45
N GLY A 185 -7.93 -1.48 27.01
CA GLY A 185 -6.69 -1.94 27.63
C GLY A 185 -6.88 -2.98 28.75
N PRO A 186 -5.82 -3.25 29.54
CA PRO A 186 -4.50 -2.61 29.51
C PRO A 186 -3.78 -2.81 28.16
N PHE A 187 -2.92 -1.86 27.81
CA PHE A 187 -2.13 -1.91 26.58
C PHE A 187 -0.70 -2.33 26.87
N LEU A 188 -0.15 -3.15 25.98
CA LEU A 188 1.22 -3.62 26.03
C LEU A 188 2.18 -2.50 25.63
N ASN A 189 3.37 -2.51 26.24
CA ASN A 189 4.45 -1.56 26.02
C ASN A 189 5.75 -2.23 25.56
N ASP A 190 5.74 -3.55 25.30
CA ASP A 190 6.91 -4.34 24.98
C ASP A 190 7.24 -4.34 23.49
N ILE A 191 8.54 -4.40 23.20
CA ILE A 191 9.07 -4.76 21.88
C ILE A 191 9.38 -6.25 21.90
N ILE A 192 8.81 -6.96 20.94
CA ILE A 192 9.14 -8.36 20.68
C ILE A 192 9.73 -8.48 19.28
N LYS A 193 10.69 -9.38 19.15
CA LYS A 193 11.45 -9.66 17.95
C LYS A 193 11.25 -11.12 17.56
N PHE A 194 10.99 -11.36 16.29
CA PHE A 194 10.90 -12.71 15.72
C PHE A 194 11.93 -12.88 14.61
N ASP A 195 12.89 -13.78 14.81
CA ASP A 195 13.81 -14.23 13.76
C ASP A 195 13.09 -15.28 12.90
N PHE A 196 12.80 -14.94 11.64
CA PHE A 196 12.03 -15.83 10.75
C PHE A 196 12.88 -16.86 9.99
N GLU A 197 14.20 -16.87 10.20
CA GLU A 197 15.08 -17.94 9.73
C GLU A 197 15.25 -19.01 10.81
N ARG A 198 15.34 -18.60 12.08
CA ARG A 198 15.47 -19.50 13.23
C ARG A 198 14.13 -19.91 13.87
N ASN A 199 13.06 -19.18 13.57
CA ASN A 199 11.76 -19.28 14.22
C ASN A 199 11.84 -19.04 15.74
N GLU A 200 12.58 -18.02 16.15
CA GLU A 200 12.86 -17.70 17.55
C GLU A 200 12.28 -16.35 17.97
N TRP A 201 11.62 -16.33 19.13
CA TRP A 201 11.14 -15.11 19.77
C TRP A 201 12.15 -14.58 20.78
N THR A 202 12.33 -13.27 20.79
CA THR A 202 13.08 -12.54 21.81
C THR A 202 12.26 -11.33 22.26
N THR A 203 12.15 -11.12 23.57
CA THR A 203 11.55 -9.90 24.13
C THR A 203 12.68 -8.94 24.50
N ILE A 204 12.55 -7.68 24.08
CA ILE A 204 13.54 -6.64 24.37
C ILE A 204 13.07 -5.85 25.60
N GLU A 205 13.88 -5.86 26.66
CA GLU A 205 13.50 -5.22 27.92
C GLU A 205 13.57 -3.68 27.85
N GLU A 206 12.45 -3.05 28.25
CA GLU A 206 12.07 -1.69 27.89
C GLU A 206 12.66 -0.53 28.70
N LYS A 207 13.32 -0.78 29.85
CA LYS A 207 13.56 0.26 30.87
C LYS A 207 14.64 1.28 30.49
N GLN A 208 14.46 1.98 29.39
CA GLN A 208 15.42 2.89 28.79
C GLN A 208 14.84 4.29 28.61
N LEU A 209 15.75 5.27 28.61
CA LEU A 209 15.47 6.66 28.31
C LEU A 209 14.70 6.79 26.98
N PHE A 210 13.74 7.71 26.90
CA PHE A 210 12.90 8.00 25.72
C PHE A 210 11.85 6.95 25.32
N ALA A 211 11.77 5.79 26.00
CA ALA A 211 10.69 4.83 25.77
C ALA A 211 9.30 5.43 26.05
N PRO A 212 8.24 5.01 25.33
CA PRO A 212 6.87 5.38 25.66
C PRO A 212 6.54 5.02 27.11
N LYS A 213 6.03 5.98 27.88
CA LYS A 213 5.67 5.77 29.30
C LYS A 213 4.55 4.73 29.47
N PHE A 214 3.68 4.60 28.47
CA PHE A 214 2.50 3.75 28.49
C PHE A 214 2.43 2.93 27.21
N GLY A 215 1.79 1.76 27.29
CA GLY A 215 1.51 0.94 26.12
C GLY A 215 0.59 1.64 25.12
N LEU A 216 0.78 1.32 23.83
CA LEU A 216 0.05 1.91 22.72
C LEU A 216 -0.82 0.88 22.01
N PHE A 217 -2.03 1.26 21.63
CA PHE A 217 -2.99 0.42 20.89
C PHE A 217 -3.54 1.13 19.65
N LEU A 218 -3.63 0.41 18.52
CA LEU A 218 -4.00 0.96 17.21
C LEU A 218 -3.11 2.16 16.79
N HIS A 219 -1.83 2.11 17.14
CA HIS A 219 -0.81 2.97 16.57
C HIS A 219 -0.32 2.40 15.22
N SER A 220 0.48 3.16 14.51
CA SER A 220 1.18 2.68 13.32
C SER A 220 2.69 2.67 13.54
N SER A 221 3.41 1.86 12.77
CA SER A 221 4.87 1.92 12.72
C SER A 221 5.41 1.71 11.31
N ILE A 222 6.58 2.28 11.06
CA ILE A 222 7.36 2.08 9.83
C ILE A 222 8.82 1.80 10.17
N MET A 223 9.52 1.07 9.30
CA MET A 223 10.98 0.93 9.36
C MET A 223 11.61 1.91 8.38
N THR A 224 12.55 2.72 8.83
CA THR A 224 13.32 3.64 8.00
C THR A 224 14.43 2.92 7.24
N LEU A 225 14.99 3.59 6.21
CA LEU A 225 16.18 3.08 5.49
C LEU A 225 17.43 3.02 6.38
N THR A 226 17.42 3.70 7.53
CA THR A 226 18.50 3.72 8.52
C THR A 226 18.20 2.81 9.72
N ASN A 227 17.38 1.78 9.53
CA ASN A 227 17.10 0.73 10.54
C ASN A 227 16.45 1.23 11.84
N GLN A 228 15.75 2.37 11.78
CA GLN A 228 14.96 2.88 12.89
C GLN A 228 13.48 2.57 12.69
N MET A 229 12.82 2.01 13.70
CA MET A 229 11.38 1.87 13.75
C MET A 229 10.77 3.17 14.30
N ILE A 230 9.93 3.84 13.52
CA ILE A 230 9.16 5.01 13.95
C ILE A 230 7.76 4.54 14.32
N VAL A 231 7.30 4.86 15.53
CA VAL A 231 5.94 4.60 16.04
C VAL A 231 5.19 5.92 16.18
N PHE A 232 3.97 5.99 15.67
CA PHE A 232 3.15 7.20 15.75
C PHE A 232 1.72 6.93 16.23
N GLY A 233 1.24 7.81 17.11
CA GLY A 233 -0.13 7.86 17.60
C GLY A 233 -0.57 6.66 18.45
N GLY A 234 -1.85 6.33 18.40
CA GLY A 234 -2.47 5.22 19.16
C GLY A 234 -3.15 5.66 20.45
N LYS A 235 -3.91 4.74 21.05
CA LYS A 235 -4.53 4.90 22.37
C LYS A 235 -3.59 4.46 23.48
N TYR A 236 -3.67 5.12 24.62
CA TYR A 236 -2.94 4.75 25.84
C TYR A 236 -3.76 5.00 27.10
N ASN A 237 -3.42 4.30 28.19
CA ASN A 237 -4.05 4.49 29.50
C ASN A 237 -3.00 4.91 30.53
N GLU A 238 -3.19 6.06 31.17
CA GLU A 238 -2.24 6.58 32.16
C GLU A 238 -2.21 5.75 33.46
N ASN A 239 -3.32 5.08 33.79
CA ASN A 239 -3.45 4.29 35.02
C ASN A 239 -2.83 2.89 34.90
N SER A 240 -2.22 2.54 33.76
CA SER A 240 -1.65 1.20 33.50
C SER A 240 -0.23 1.00 34.04
N THR A 241 0.30 1.91 34.86
CA THR A 241 1.57 1.67 35.56
C THR A 241 1.39 0.55 36.57
N THR A 242 1.81 -0.67 36.19
CA THR A 242 2.31 -1.77 37.03
C THR A 242 2.03 -1.68 38.55
N THR A 243 1.22 -2.63 39.05
CA THR A 243 1.15 -3.11 40.46
C THR A 243 0.81 -2.09 41.55
N THR A 244 -0.47 -1.74 41.73
CA THR A 244 -1.07 -1.53 43.06
C THR A 244 -2.58 -1.73 43.01
N THR A 245 -3.09 -2.65 43.85
CA THR A 245 -4.49 -2.77 44.26
C THR A 245 -4.99 -1.43 44.81
N SER A 246 -5.64 -0.61 43.97
CA SER A 246 -6.43 0.52 44.42
C SER A 246 -7.84 0.40 43.86
N THR A 247 -8.76 0.12 44.77
CA THR A 247 -10.20 0.07 44.57
C THR A 247 -10.75 1.48 44.41
N SER A 248 -10.51 2.12 43.26
CA SER A 248 -11.29 3.29 42.84
C SER A 248 -11.68 3.15 41.37
N SER A 249 -12.97 2.92 41.15
CA SER A 249 -13.65 2.77 39.87
C SER A 249 -13.77 4.08 39.06
N SER A 250 -12.73 4.93 39.06
CA SER A 250 -12.66 6.04 38.10
C SER A 250 -12.51 5.45 36.71
N LEU A 251 -13.53 5.60 35.85
CA LEU A 251 -13.52 5.12 34.47
C LEU A 251 -12.19 5.49 33.81
N SER A 252 -11.39 4.49 33.45
CA SER A 252 -10.16 4.66 32.69
C SER A 252 -10.51 5.24 31.31
N SER A 253 -10.47 6.55 31.15
CA SER A 253 -10.62 7.16 29.83
C SER A 253 -9.33 6.93 29.04
N SER A 254 -9.39 6.07 28.01
CA SER A 254 -8.28 5.91 27.08
C SER A 254 -8.00 7.23 26.38
N LYS A 255 -6.78 7.73 26.51
CA LYS A 255 -6.30 8.92 25.80
C LYS A 255 -5.73 8.55 24.44
N VAL A 256 -5.60 9.54 23.56
CA VAL A 256 -5.04 9.37 22.22
C VAL A 256 -3.74 10.15 22.11
N SER A 257 -2.69 9.47 21.67
CA SER A 257 -1.35 10.02 21.47
C SER A 257 -1.24 10.72 20.11
N GLY A 258 -0.49 11.80 20.07
CA GLY A 258 0.04 12.44 18.85
C GLY A 258 1.58 12.44 18.83
N ALA A 259 2.22 11.67 19.71
CA ALA A 259 3.67 11.61 19.82
C ALA A 259 4.28 10.67 18.76
N ILE A 260 5.51 10.98 18.38
CA ILE A 260 6.41 10.08 17.66
C ILE A 260 7.37 9.46 18.67
N TYR A 261 7.63 8.16 18.52
CA TYR A 261 8.73 7.47 19.19
C TYR A 261 9.61 6.80 18.16
N ILE A 262 10.92 6.78 18.40
CA ILE A 262 11.90 6.18 17.48
C ILE A 262 12.68 5.13 18.25
N PHE A 263 12.67 3.91 17.72
CA PHE A 263 13.45 2.79 18.23
C PHE A 263 14.55 2.46 17.22
N ASP A 264 15.80 2.53 17.66
CA ASP A 264 16.96 2.08 16.90
C ASP A 264 17.02 0.54 16.98
N ALA A 265 16.77 -0.12 15.86
CA ALA A 265 16.71 -1.58 15.79
C ALA A 265 18.10 -2.25 15.73
N GLU A 266 19.16 -1.49 15.43
CA GLU A 266 20.54 -1.98 15.44
C GLU A 266 21.08 -2.00 16.87
N ASN A 267 20.87 -0.91 17.61
CA ASN A 267 21.31 -0.81 19.01
C ASN A 267 20.28 -1.36 20.01
N GLU A 268 19.07 -1.69 19.54
CA GLU A 268 17.92 -2.14 20.33
C GLU A 268 17.53 -1.16 21.47
N LYS A 269 17.46 0.15 21.16
CA LYS A 269 17.15 1.22 22.13
C LYS A 269 16.19 2.27 21.59
N TRP A 270 15.37 2.82 22.47
CA TRP A 270 14.62 4.04 22.17
C TRP A 270 15.55 5.25 22.11
N VAL A 271 15.33 6.12 21.13
CA VAL A 271 16.11 7.35 20.93
C VAL A 271 15.20 8.58 20.98
N ASN A 272 15.81 9.74 21.27
CA ASN A 272 15.07 10.99 21.38
C ASN A 272 14.44 11.39 20.03
N ALA A 273 13.12 11.56 20.02
CA ALA A 273 12.34 12.01 18.87
C ALA A 273 11.92 13.49 19.03
N THR A 274 12.90 14.40 19.14
CA THR A 274 12.60 15.83 19.25
C THR A 274 12.21 16.40 17.88
N LEU A 275 11.00 16.92 17.77
CA LEU A 275 10.52 17.60 16.57
C LEU A 275 11.15 18.98 16.40
N ASN A 276 11.25 19.43 15.16
CA ASN A 276 11.60 20.80 14.83
C ASN A 276 10.54 21.77 15.38
N SER A 277 10.97 22.86 16.01
CA SER A 277 10.09 23.91 16.57
C SER A 277 9.08 24.52 15.58
N THR A 278 9.38 24.49 14.28
CA THR A 278 8.51 25.03 13.21
C THR A 278 7.52 24.00 12.63
N SER A 279 7.41 22.83 13.25
CA SER A 279 6.58 21.71 12.77
C SER A 279 5.10 21.95 13.06
N SER A 280 4.25 21.92 12.03
CA SER A 280 2.81 21.75 12.21
C SER A 280 2.53 20.29 12.48
N THR A 281 2.05 19.92 13.67
CA THR A 281 1.84 18.51 14.02
C THR A 281 0.43 18.03 13.67
N PRO A 282 0.26 16.76 13.26
CA PRO A 282 -1.06 16.14 13.16
C PRO A 282 -1.77 16.10 14.51
N ASP A 283 -3.11 16.15 14.48
CA ASP A 283 -3.91 15.83 15.65
C ASP A 283 -3.62 14.40 16.14
N SER A 284 -3.69 14.21 17.45
CA SER A 284 -3.63 12.90 18.10
C SER A 284 -4.63 11.95 17.47
N ARG A 285 -4.17 10.75 17.07
CA ARG A 285 -5.00 9.81 16.31
C ARG A 285 -4.66 8.35 16.54
N TYR A 286 -5.62 7.46 16.29
CA TYR A 286 -5.47 6.00 16.36
C TYR A 286 -6.22 5.29 15.21
N GLY A 287 -5.84 4.07 14.87
CA GLY A 287 -6.42 3.32 13.75
C GLY A 287 -6.15 3.95 12.38
N HIS A 288 -5.16 4.84 12.31
CA HIS A 288 -4.59 5.38 11.07
C HIS A 288 -3.58 4.40 10.51
N THR A 289 -3.10 4.66 9.30
CA THR A 289 -1.97 3.93 8.71
C THR A 289 -0.80 4.87 8.48
N ALA A 290 0.41 4.32 8.57
CA ALA A 290 1.64 5.00 8.17
C ALA A 290 2.37 4.15 7.14
N VAL A 291 2.98 4.79 6.16
CA VAL A 291 3.79 4.12 5.14
C VAL A 291 5.08 4.90 4.91
N LEU A 292 6.17 4.17 4.62
CA LEU A 292 7.43 4.77 4.18
C LEU A 292 7.45 4.83 2.65
N THR A 293 7.67 6.02 2.12
CA THR A 293 7.94 6.27 0.70
C THR A 293 9.35 5.79 0.32
N PRO A 294 9.61 5.36 -0.93
CA PRO A 294 10.97 5.06 -1.39
C PRO A 294 11.96 6.21 -1.22
N LEU A 295 11.47 7.45 -1.07
CA LEU A 295 12.28 8.65 -0.81
C LEU A 295 12.62 8.86 0.67
N GLY A 296 12.32 7.91 1.56
CA GLY A 296 12.64 8.03 2.98
C GLY A 296 11.74 8.99 3.76
N THR A 297 10.60 9.36 3.20
CA THR A 297 9.56 10.15 3.90
C THR A 297 8.46 9.25 4.45
N MET A 298 7.89 9.57 5.61
CA MET A 298 6.71 8.87 6.15
C MET A 298 5.43 9.63 5.80
N LEU A 299 4.41 8.92 5.31
CA LEU A 299 3.05 9.44 5.15
C LEU A 299 2.12 8.80 6.16
N VAL A 300 1.20 9.59 6.71
CA VAL A 300 0.14 9.13 7.61
C VAL A 300 -1.21 9.53 7.04
N PHE A 301 -2.13 8.56 6.98
CA PHE A 301 -3.47 8.78 6.48
C PHE A 301 -4.55 8.42 7.50
N ALA A 302 -5.53 9.33 7.60
CA ALA A 302 -6.82 9.11 8.26
C ALA A 302 -6.67 8.67 9.73
N GLY A 303 -7.51 7.74 10.20
CA GLY A 303 -7.64 7.33 11.61
C GLY A 303 -8.81 8.01 12.32
N ASN A 304 -8.92 7.77 13.61
CA ASN A 304 -9.83 8.50 14.50
C ASN A 304 -9.04 9.46 15.37
N ASP A 305 -9.57 10.67 15.56
CA ASP A 305 -9.00 11.68 16.44
C ASP A 305 -9.27 11.39 17.94
N SER A 306 -8.88 12.33 18.82
CA SER A 306 -9.13 12.24 20.27
C SER A 306 -10.61 12.23 20.66
N THR A 307 -11.50 12.71 19.79
CA THR A 307 -12.96 12.68 19.97
C THR A 307 -13.62 11.44 19.37
N SER A 308 -12.82 10.48 18.86
CA SER A 308 -13.26 9.28 18.14
C SER A 308 -13.94 9.55 16.80
N ASN A 309 -13.75 10.75 16.23
CA ASN A 309 -14.20 11.05 14.88
C ASN A 309 -13.15 10.58 13.88
N ALA A 310 -13.59 9.80 12.89
CA ALA A 310 -12.78 9.44 11.74
C ALA A 310 -12.41 10.70 10.96
N VAL A 311 -11.15 10.77 10.52
CA VAL A 311 -10.60 11.85 9.70
C VAL A 311 -10.09 11.30 8.37
N SER A 312 -9.90 12.16 7.37
CA SER A 312 -9.34 11.84 6.04
C SER A 312 -8.08 12.64 5.70
N SER A 313 -7.50 13.34 6.69
CA SER A 313 -6.29 14.14 6.49
C SER A 313 -5.08 13.26 6.13
N VAL A 314 -4.25 13.74 5.20
CA VAL A 314 -2.93 13.17 4.89
C VAL A 314 -1.85 14.07 5.51
N TRP A 315 -0.94 13.46 6.24
CA TRP A 315 0.20 14.14 6.86
C TRP A 315 1.50 13.52 6.39
N ARG A 316 2.53 14.34 6.31
CA ARG A 316 3.86 13.92 5.90
C ARG A 316 4.87 14.28 6.97
N TYR A 317 5.71 13.32 7.31
CA TYR A 317 6.82 13.49 8.24
C TYR A 317 8.13 13.33 7.50
N SER A 318 8.88 14.43 7.38
CA SER A 318 10.26 14.41 6.93
C SER A 318 11.14 13.91 8.07
N ILE A 319 11.73 12.73 7.87
CA ILE A 319 12.62 12.10 8.84
C ILE A 319 13.93 12.90 8.95
N GLU A 320 14.50 13.31 7.81
CA GLU A 320 15.71 14.14 7.74
C GLU A 320 15.57 15.45 8.52
N PHE A 321 14.45 16.16 8.34
CA PHE A 321 14.23 17.46 8.99
C PHE A 321 13.45 17.38 10.30
N SER A 322 13.10 16.17 10.74
CA SER A 322 12.26 15.91 11.93
C SER A 322 11.03 16.82 12.00
N LYS A 323 10.32 16.95 10.87
CA LYS A 323 9.25 17.93 10.68
C LYS A 323 8.02 17.30 10.04
N TRP A 324 6.87 17.58 10.66
CA TRP A 324 5.58 17.33 10.07
C TRP A 324 5.12 18.49 9.19
N GLU A 325 4.39 18.13 8.15
CA GLU A 325 3.66 19.05 7.30
C GLU A 325 2.33 18.41 6.89
N PHE A 326 1.31 19.26 6.80
CA PHE A 326 0.01 18.86 6.29
C PHE A 326 0.09 18.78 4.75
N VAL A 327 -0.32 17.64 4.19
CA VAL A 327 -0.42 17.48 2.74
C VAL A 327 -1.87 17.70 2.36
N SER A 328 -2.15 18.85 1.75
CA SER A 328 -3.50 19.14 1.25
C SER A 328 -3.87 18.10 0.18
N SER A 329 -5.01 17.43 0.36
CA SER A 329 -5.64 16.70 -0.72
C SER A 329 -6.24 17.72 -1.69
N ILE A 330 -5.42 18.27 -2.57
CA ILE A 330 -5.90 19.04 -3.72
C ILE A 330 -6.61 18.01 -4.62
N GLY A 331 -7.95 18.02 -4.59
CA GLY A 331 -8.77 17.14 -5.42
C GLY A 331 -9.93 16.50 -4.66
N SER A 332 -11.16 16.75 -5.12
CA SER A 332 -12.32 15.92 -4.82
C SER A 332 -12.07 14.51 -5.40
N GLY A 333 -12.00 13.47 -4.56
CA GLY A 333 -11.81 12.10 -5.05
C GLY A 333 -10.99 11.17 -4.16
N GLY A 334 -10.47 11.67 -3.03
CA GLY A 334 -9.85 10.82 -2.01
C GLY A 334 -10.86 9.98 -1.21
N PRO A 335 -10.38 9.06 -0.38
CA PRO A 335 -11.22 8.21 0.45
C PRO A 335 -12.02 9.02 1.49
N ASP A 336 -13.25 8.59 1.76
CA ASP A 336 -14.04 9.03 2.93
C ASP A 336 -13.21 8.90 4.23
N ALA A 337 -13.52 9.73 5.23
CA ALA A 337 -12.91 9.63 6.56
C ALA A 337 -13.10 8.23 7.17
N ARG A 338 -12.00 7.63 7.65
CA ARG A 338 -11.97 6.21 8.03
C ARG A 338 -10.88 5.83 9.03
N SER A 339 -11.07 4.70 9.71
CA SER A 339 -10.08 4.04 10.57
C SER A 339 -10.06 2.52 10.36
N GLY A 340 -8.97 1.88 10.77
CA GLY A 340 -8.77 0.43 10.61
C GLY A 340 -8.72 -0.01 9.14
N HIS A 341 -8.39 0.90 8.24
CA HIS A 341 -8.01 0.60 6.87
C HIS A 341 -6.55 0.11 6.85
N THR A 342 -6.10 -0.40 5.70
CA THR A 342 -4.69 -0.70 5.48
C THR A 342 -4.13 0.23 4.41
N SER A 343 -2.82 0.46 4.46
CA SER A 343 -2.12 1.14 3.38
C SER A 343 -0.76 0.53 3.16
N ILE A 344 -0.39 0.40 1.91
CA ILE A 344 0.94 -0.05 1.47
C ILE A 344 1.56 1.03 0.59
N THR A 345 2.87 1.02 0.45
CA THR A 345 3.57 1.83 -0.54
C THR A 345 4.20 0.95 -1.58
N THR A 346 4.03 1.30 -2.86
CA THR A 346 4.64 0.64 -4.00
C THR A 346 6.05 1.17 -4.26
N LEU A 347 6.85 0.41 -5.03
CA LEU A 347 8.16 0.87 -5.50
C LEU A 347 8.07 2.09 -6.44
N PHE A 348 6.90 2.36 -7.00
CA PHE A 348 6.62 3.51 -7.88
C PHE A 348 6.11 4.74 -7.12
N ASN A 349 6.47 4.87 -5.84
CA ASN A 349 6.11 6.02 -5.00
C ASN A 349 4.59 6.29 -4.95
N THR A 350 3.80 5.23 -4.91
CA THR A 350 2.33 5.32 -4.78
C THR A 350 1.91 4.67 -3.48
N MET A 351 1.10 5.35 -2.67
CA MET A 351 0.41 4.72 -1.54
C MET A 351 -0.91 4.14 -2.03
N ILE A 352 -1.18 2.88 -1.69
CA ILE A 352 -2.48 2.23 -1.94
C ILE A 352 -3.18 2.08 -0.60
N THR A 353 -4.42 2.54 -0.52
CA THR A 353 -5.27 2.44 0.68
C THR A 353 -6.48 1.56 0.39
N PHE A 354 -6.79 0.62 1.28
CA PHE A 354 -7.92 -0.30 1.14
C PHE A 354 -8.77 -0.41 2.41
N GLY A 355 -10.10 -0.39 2.20
CA GLY A 355 -11.10 -0.70 3.21
C GLY A 355 -11.15 0.27 4.40
N GLY A 356 -11.53 -0.25 5.57
CA GLY A 356 -11.70 0.49 6.83
C GLY A 356 -13.16 0.71 7.21
N GLN A 357 -13.37 1.54 8.23
CA GLN A 357 -14.71 1.90 8.73
C GLN A 357 -14.79 3.41 9.03
N SER A 358 -15.98 3.98 8.88
CA SER A 358 -16.31 5.35 9.32
C SER A 358 -16.46 5.44 10.86
N SER A 359 -16.67 6.64 11.40
CA SER A 359 -17.08 6.81 12.81
C SER A 359 -18.45 6.17 13.13
N GLY A 360 -19.30 6.03 12.10
CA GLY A 360 -20.62 5.41 12.20
C GLY A 360 -20.55 3.90 12.00
N THR A 361 -21.52 3.34 11.27
CA THR A 361 -21.64 1.89 11.02
C THR A 361 -21.15 1.47 9.63
N LYS A 362 -20.74 2.41 8.78
CA LYS A 362 -20.30 2.12 7.39
C LYS A 362 -18.89 1.54 7.38
N TYR A 363 -18.74 0.38 6.75
CA TYR A 363 -17.47 -0.25 6.40
C TYR A 363 -17.23 -0.11 4.90
N TYR A 364 -15.97 -0.16 4.48
CA TYR A 364 -15.55 0.06 3.11
C TYR A 364 -14.80 -1.14 2.54
N ASN A 365 -14.87 -1.32 1.22
CA ASN A 365 -14.05 -2.21 0.39
C ASN A 365 -13.55 -1.50 -0.88
N ASP A 366 -13.49 -0.17 -0.85
CA ASP A 366 -12.92 0.64 -1.92
C ASP A 366 -11.39 0.67 -1.81
N LEU A 367 -10.74 0.90 -2.95
CA LEU A 367 -9.29 1.00 -3.08
C LEU A 367 -8.94 2.33 -3.73
N TYR A 368 -7.98 3.05 -3.15
CA TYR A 368 -7.50 4.33 -3.67
C TYR A 368 -5.99 4.30 -3.85
N LYS A 369 -5.51 4.99 -4.87
CA LYS A 369 -4.09 5.30 -5.06
C LYS A 369 -3.83 6.75 -4.70
N TYR A 370 -2.72 7.00 -4.03
CA TYR A 370 -2.21 8.33 -3.75
C TYR A 370 -0.85 8.47 -4.42
N ASN A 371 -0.75 9.35 -5.41
CA ASN A 371 0.52 9.66 -6.05
C ASN A 371 1.35 10.54 -5.13
N ILE A 372 2.59 10.13 -4.89
CA ILE A 372 3.53 10.88 -4.08
C ILE A 372 4.53 11.46 -5.07
N ILE A 373 4.59 12.77 -5.20
CA ILE A 373 5.43 13.41 -6.22
C ILE A 373 6.74 13.84 -5.55
N ASN A 374 7.86 13.41 -6.14
CA ASN A 374 9.19 13.76 -5.68
C ASN A 374 9.35 15.29 -5.54
N SER A 375 10.04 15.73 -4.48
CA SER A 375 10.41 17.15 -4.31
C SER A 375 11.25 17.69 -5.49
N VAL A 376 11.99 16.84 -6.20
CA VAL A 376 12.74 17.22 -7.42
C VAL A 376 11.80 17.76 -8.50
N LEU A 377 10.59 17.21 -8.62
CA LEU A 377 9.56 17.73 -9.53
C LEU A 377 8.88 19.00 -9.01
N ARG A 378 9.01 19.30 -7.70
CA ARG A 378 8.49 20.52 -7.07
C ARG A 378 9.44 21.71 -7.21
N SER A 379 10.73 21.50 -7.47
CA SER A 379 11.62 22.61 -7.83
C SER A 379 11.06 23.25 -9.10
N SER A 380 10.45 24.42 -8.97
CA SER A 380 9.76 25.10 -10.09
C SER A 380 10.67 25.26 -11.32
N SER A 381 11.99 25.38 -11.13
CA SER A 381 12.98 25.42 -12.20
C SER A 381 13.36 24.03 -12.70
N ASP A 382 13.71 23.10 -11.80
CA ASP A 382 14.39 21.86 -12.21
C ASP A 382 13.38 20.77 -12.57
N GLY A 383 12.26 20.72 -11.85
CA GLY A 383 11.17 19.77 -12.07
C GLY A 383 10.42 20.03 -13.36
N THR A 384 10.12 21.30 -13.67
CA THR A 384 9.49 21.68 -14.95
C THR A 384 10.41 21.32 -16.12
N THR A 385 11.71 21.62 -16.00
CA THR A 385 12.71 21.29 -17.03
C THR A 385 12.80 19.79 -17.25
N LEU A 386 12.82 18.98 -16.18
CA LEU A 386 12.90 17.52 -16.28
C LEU A 386 11.65 16.89 -16.89
N VAL A 387 10.44 17.34 -16.53
CA VAL A 387 9.18 16.83 -17.12
C VAL A 387 9.08 17.21 -18.59
N VAL A 388 9.45 18.45 -18.95
CA VAL A 388 9.51 18.88 -20.35
C VAL A 388 10.52 18.03 -21.12
N LEU A 389 11.71 17.76 -20.56
CA LEU A 389 12.70 16.88 -21.18
C LEU A 389 12.19 15.45 -21.35
N LEU A 390 11.58 14.84 -20.33
CA LEU A 390 11.06 13.47 -20.42
C LEU A 390 9.89 13.35 -21.40
N SER A 391 9.00 14.34 -21.42
CA SER A 391 7.89 14.39 -22.39
C SER A 391 8.38 14.61 -23.82
N LEU A 392 9.40 15.44 -24.03
CA LEU A 392 10.08 15.59 -25.32
C LEU A 392 10.75 14.29 -25.75
N VAL A 393 11.49 13.62 -24.86
CA VAL A 393 12.12 12.32 -25.14
C VAL A 393 11.07 11.27 -25.47
N GLY A 394 9.97 11.20 -24.72
CA GLY A 394 8.85 10.31 -25.00
C GLY A 394 8.22 10.57 -26.37
N ALA A 395 7.94 11.83 -26.70
CA ALA A 395 7.42 12.22 -28.01
C ALA A 395 8.42 11.92 -29.15
N MET A 396 9.72 12.10 -28.91
CA MET A 396 10.77 11.75 -29.88
C MET A 396 10.87 10.25 -30.09
N ILE A 397 10.81 9.43 -29.03
CA ILE A 397 10.81 7.97 -29.14
C ILE A 397 9.58 7.49 -29.90
N ILE A 398 8.40 8.01 -29.57
CA ILE A 398 7.15 7.69 -30.28
C ILE A 398 7.26 8.10 -31.75
N GLY A 399 7.74 9.31 -32.05
CA GLY A 399 7.96 9.78 -33.42
C GLY A 399 8.98 8.95 -34.19
N LEU A 400 10.05 8.48 -33.54
CA LEU A 400 11.03 7.55 -34.11
C LEU A 400 10.42 6.18 -34.40
N CYS A 401 9.62 5.62 -33.48
CA CYS A 401 8.89 4.37 -33.72
C CYS A 401 7.98 4.51 -34.95
N PHE A 402 7.20 5.58 -35.03
CA PHE A 402 6.35 5.85 -36.21
C PHE A 402 7.16 6.01 -37.50
N ALA A 403 8.30 6.70 -37.46
CA ALA A 403 9.16 6.86 -38.63
C ALA A 403 9.76 5.52 -39.09
N LEU A 404 10.20 4.67 -38.17
CA LEU A 404 10.74 3.34 -38.47
C LEU A 404 9.67 2.42 -39.05
N ASP A 405 8.47 2.44 -38.49
CA ASP A 405 7.33 1.66 -38.99
C ASP A 405 6.94 2.10 -40.41
N TYR A 406 6.85 3.41 -40.65
CA TYR A 406 6.57 3.97 -41.98
C TYR A 406 7.64 3.59 -43.02
N ILE A 407 8.93 3.65 -42.64
CA ILE A 407 10.03 3.22 -43.50
C ILE A 407 9.92 1.73 -43.82
N THR A 408 9.55 0.91 -42.83
CA THR A 408 9.38 -0.54 -42.99
C THR A 408 8.26 -0.85 -43.98
N GLU A 409 7.11 -0.20 -43.86
CA GLU A 409 5.98 -0.34 -44.78
C GLU A 409 6.36 0.08 -46.21
N LYS A 410 7.04 1.22 -46.36
CA LYS A 410 7.51 1.70 -47.66
C LYS A 410 8.50 0.72 -48.32
N ASN A 411 9.41 0.14 -47.54
CA ASN A 411 10.36 -0.86 -48.02
C ASN A 411 9.66 -2.15 -48.46
N GLU A 412 8.63 -2.60 -47.74
CA GLU A 412 7.82 -3.76 -48.14
C GLU A 412 7.06 -3.50 -49.44
N ILE A 413 6.43 -2.33 -49.60
CA ILE A 413 5.73 -1.97 -50.85
C ILE A 413 6.71 -1.97 -52.02
N ALA A 414 7.87 -1.32 -51.87
CA ALA A 414 8.89 -1.29 -52.91
C ALA A 414 9.45 -2.69 -53.24
N ARG A 415 9.57 -3.58 -52.25
CA ARG A 415 9.94 -4.98 -52.46
C ARG A 415 8.88 -5.72 -53.28
N LEU A 416 7.60 -5.55 -52.95
CA LEU A 416 6.49 -6.18 -53.69
C LEU A 416 6.44 -5.69 -55.15
N GLU A 417 6.70 -4.41 -55.41
CA GLU A 417 6.79 -3.86 -56.77
C GLU A 417 7.94 -4.46 -57.59
N ARG A 418 9.10 -4.72 -56.97
CA ARG A 418 10.22 -5.38 -57.65
C ARG A 418 9.88 -6.83 -57.99
N LEU A 419 9.30 -7.56 -57.03
CA LEU A 419 8.86 -8.94 -57.27
C LEU A 419 7.78 -9.01 -58.36
N GLU A 420 6.87 -8.03 -58.42
CA GLU A 420 5.87 -7.95 -59.49
C GLU A 420 6.53 -7.78 -60.87
N LYS A 421 7.52 -6.87 -60.99
CA LYS A 421 8.27 -6.67 -62.23
C LYS A 421 9.04 -7.92 -62.66
N ASP A 422 9.67 -8.61 -61.71
CA ASP A 422 10.41 -9.85 -61.97
C ASP A 422 9.48 -10.99 -62.41
N ALA A 423 8.31 -11.12 -61.79
CA ALA A 423 7.31 -12.12 -62.15
C ALA A 423 6.74 -11.88 -63.57
N ILE A 424 6.54 -10.61 -63.94
CA ILE A 424 6.15 -10.21 -65.30
C ILE A 424 7.25 -10.57 -66.31
N ALA A 425 8.50 -10.25 -66.00
CA ALA A 425 9.64 -10.57 -66.88
C ALA A 425 9.83 -12.09 -67.09
N LYS A 426 9.52 -12.91 -66.08
CA LYS A 426 9.60 -14.38 -66.14
C LYS A 426 8.34 -15.07 -66.66
N ASN A 427 7.28 -14.31 -66.98
CA ASN A 427 5.98 -14.83 -67.37
C ASN A 427 5.37 -15.83 -66.35
N ASN A 428 5.61 -15.61 -65.05
CA ASN A 428 5.14 -16.48 -63.96
C ASN A 428 3.79 -16.01 -63.41
N GLU A 429 2.69 -16.45 -64.04
CA GLU A 429 1.33 -15.99 -63.70
C GLU A 429 0.89 -16.35 -62.27
N LEU A 430 1.33 -17.49 -61.74
CA LEU A 430 0.97 -17.93 -60.39
C LEU A 430 1.57 -17.00 -59.33
N GLU A 431 2.85 -16.68 -59.49
CA GLU A 431 3.58 -15.77 -58.61
C GLU A 431 3.03 -14.35 -58.69
N LEU A 432 2.72 -13.86 -59.90
CA LEU A 432 2.11 -12.55 -60.11
C LEU A 432 0.75 -12.42 -59.38
N LYS A 433 -0.12 -13.43 -59.43
CA LYS A 433 -1.40 -13.42 -58.70
C LYS A 433 -1.19 -13.36 -57.18
N ARG A 434 -0.21 -14.10 -56.65
CA ARG A 434 0.12 -14.09 -55.22
C ARG A 434 0.59 -12.71 -54.76
N ILE A 435 1.53 -12.10 -55.48
CA ILE A 435 2.09 -10.77 -55.14
C ILE A 435 1.02 -9.68 -55.21
N LYS A 436 0.14 -9.71 -56.22
CA LYS A 436 -0.97 -8.74 -56.33
C LYS A 436 -1.95 -8.82 -55.17
N LYS A 437 -2.23 -10.03 -54.67
CA LYS A 437 -3.07 -10.21 -53.47
C LYS A 437 -2.37 -9.63 -52.24
N GLU A 438 -1.11 -9.97 -52.01
CA GLU A 438 -0.32 -9.48 -50.87
C GLU A 438 -0.19 -7.95 -50.86
N ARG A 439 0.02 -7.33 -52.03
CA ARG A 439 0.05 -5.86 -52.16
C ARG A 439 -1.30 -5.23 -51.87
N LYS A 440 -2.40 -5.84 -52.32
CA LYS A 440 -3.76 -5.34 -52.04
C LYS A 440 -4.08 -5.42 -50.55
N ASP A 441 -3.70 -6.51 -49.89
CA ASP A 441 -3.89 -6.70 -48.45
C ASP A 441 -3.10 -5.65 -47.66
N LYS A 442 -1.89 -5.29 -48.10
CA LYS A 442 -1.08 -4.21 -47.50
C LYS A 442 -1.64 -2.80 -47.75
N GLN A 443 -2.15 -2.50 -48.96
CA GLN A 443 -2.77 -1.20 -49.26
C GLN A 443 -4.10 -0.97 -48.53
N LEU A 444 -4.82 -2.05 -48.20
CA LEU A 444 -6.08 -2.00 -47.43
C LEU A 444 -5.87 -1.88 -45.92
N GLN A 445 -4.62 -1.97 -45.44
CA GLN A 445 -4.29 -1.86 -44.02
C GLN A 445 -3.20 -0.80 -43.79
N PRO A 446 -3.44 0.49 -44.08
CA PRO A 446 -2.52 1.52 -43.63
C PRO A 446 -2.45 1.48 -42.10
N LEU A 447 -1.23 1.42 -41.55
CA LEU A 447 -0.99 1.28 -40.11
C LEU A 447 -1.70 2.35 -39.27
N PHE A 448 -1.92 3.54 -39.87
CA PHE A 448 -2.63 4.67 -39.27
C PHE A 448 -4.12 4.41 -38.96
N GLU A 449 -4.78 3.44 -39.61
CA GLU A 449 -6.16 3.07 -39.25
C GLU A 449 -6.22 2.09 -38.06
N LYS A 450 -5.08 1.55 -37.63
CA LYS A 450 -5.00 0.55 -36.56
C LYS A 450 -4.76 1.16 -35.16
N PHE A 451 -4.23 2.38 -35.11
CA PHE A 451 -4.05 3.19 -33.89
C PHE A 451 -5.15 4.24 -33.80
#